data_AF-A0A2V8DSL0-F1
#
_entry.id   AF-A0A2V8DSL0-F1
#
_cell.length_a   1.000
_cell.length_b   1.000
_cell.length_c   1.000
_cell.angle_alpha   90.00
_cell.angle_beta   90.00
_cell.angle_gamma   90.00
#
_symmetry.space_group_name_H-M   'P 1'
#
loop_
_entity.id
_entity.type
_entity.pdbx_description
1 polymer ?
#
loop_
_entity_poly.entity_id
_entity_poly.type
_entity_poly.pdbx_seq_one_letter_code
_entity_poly.pdbx_strand_id
1 'polypeptide(L)'
;MTLDLPVLKGGNCEELKLGVHAGAFAVAALCGAYNAAAWLVRREPHLAVNTVLYAMLIAWEQKQISHHLEAIRHQSLAGPNASPRTSLAA
;
A
#
# COMPACT_ATOMS: atom_id res chain seq x y z
N MET A 1 26.64 10.27 -10.02
CA MET A 1 26.28 9.80 -8.66
C MET A 1 24.99 9.01 -8.77
N THR A 2 25.01 7.73 -8.44
CA THR A 2 23.79 6.89 -8.38
C THR A 2 23.24 6.92 -6.96
N LEU A 3 21.99 7.34 -6.80
CA LEU A 3 21.30 7.31 -5.50
C LEU A 3 20.86 5.87 -5.23
N ASP A 4 21.47 5.22 -4.24
CA ASP A 4 20.97 3.95 -3.72
C ASP A 4 19.95 4.21 -2.61
N LEU A 5 18.66 4.06 -2.96
CA LEU A 5 17.53 4.28 -2.06
C LEU A 5 16.85 2.94 -1.78
N PRO A 6 17.11 2.30 -0.63
CA PRO A 6 16.56 0.98 -0.30
C PRO A 6 15.03 0.93 -0.39
N VAL A 7 14.32 2.01 -0.06
CA VAL A 7 12.85 2.11 -0.12
C VAL A 7 12.27 1.86 -1.53
N LEU A 8 13.04 2.16 -2.58
CA LEU A 8 12.63 1.95 -3.97
C LEU A 8 12.86 0.51 -4.44
N LYS A 9 13.61 -0.31 -3.68
CA LYS A 9 13.83 -1.72 -3.98
C LYS A 9 12.67 -2.56 -3.42
N GLY A 10 12.17 -3.49 -4.22
CA GLY A 10 11.14 -4.44 -3.80
C GLY A 10 11.66 -5.32 -2.65
N GLY A 11 10.85 -5.54 -1.62
CA GLY A 11 11.23 -6.31 -0.44
C GLY A 11 11.94 -5.51 0.65
N ASN A 12 12.32 -4.25 0.41
CA ASN A 12 12.90 -3.38 1.44
C ASN A 12 11.86 -2.38 1.96
N CYS A 13 11.97 -2.02 3.25
CA CYS A 13 11.09 -1.04 3.91
C CYS A 13 9.59 -1.41 3.80
N GLU A 14 9.26 -2.70 3.83
CA GLU A 14 7.88 -3.17 3.62
C GLU A 14 6.92 -2.68 4.71
N GLU A 15 7.38 -2.52 5.96
CA GLU A 15 6.59 -1.90 7.03
C GLU A 15 6.25 -0.43 6.76
N LEU A 16 7.20 0.34 6.20
CA LEU A 16 6.96 1.73 5.82
C LEU A 16 5.97 1.81 4.66
N LYS A 17 6.15 0.99 3.63
CA LYS A 17 5.23 0.91 2.49
C LYS A 17 3.82 0.52 2.95
N LEU A 18 3.73 -0.47 3.83
CA LEU A 18 2.49 -0.87 4.49
C LEU A 18 1.84 0.30 5.23
N GLY A 19 2.61 1.04 6.03
CA GLY A 19 2.11 2.21 6.77
C GLY A 19 1.58 3.31 5.85
N VAL A 20 2.30 3.61 4.75
CA VAL A 20 1.86 4.60 3.75
C VAL A 20 0.56 4.15 3.07
N HIS A 21 0.48 2.90 2.63
CA HIS A 21 -0.73 2.34 2.00
C HIS A 21 -1.91 2.27 2.98
N ALA A 22 -1.68 1.91 4.24
CA ALA A 22 -2.70 1.93 5.29
C ALA A 22 -3.21 3.35 5.57
N GLY A 23 -2.31 4.34 5.60
CA GLY A 23 -2.69 5.75 5.74
C GLY A 23 -3.50 6.25 4.55
N ALA A 24 -3.06 5.94 3.32
CA ALA A 24 -3.78 6.27 2.09
C ALA A 24 -5.17 5.62 2.06
N PHE A 25 -5.27 4.35 2.44
CA PHE A 25 -6.54 3.62 2.60
C PHE A 25 -7.49 4.36 3.55
N ALA A 26 -7.03 4.75 4.74
CA ALA A 26 -7.87 5.40 5.74
C ALA A 26 -8.43 6.75 5.22
N VAL A 27 -7.58 7.54 4.56
CA VAL A 27 -8.00 8.81 3.94
C VAL A 27 -9.00 8.56 2.81
N ALA A 28 -8.72 7.61 1.92
CA ALA A 28 -9.60 7.25 0.82
C ALA A 28 -10.97 6.75 1.30
N ALA A 29 -10.99 5.94 2.37
CA ALA A 29 -12.22 5.47 3.00
C ALA A 29 -13.06 6.63 3.57
N LEU A 30 -12.43 7.56 4.27
CA LEU A 30 -13.10 8.74 4.81
C LEU A 30 -13.69 9.61 3.69
N CYS A 31 -12.89 9.94 2.68
CA CYS A 31 -13.33 10.74 1.54
C CYS A 31 -14.43 10.04 0.74
N GLY A 32 -14.29 8.73 0.49
CA GLY A 32 -15.28 7.92 -0.22
C GLY A 32 -16.62 7.87 0.52
N ALA A 33 -16.60 7.62 1.83
CA ALA A 33 -17.80 7.60 2.68
C ALA A 33 -18.50 8.96 2.69
N TYR A 34 -17.74 10.06 2.83
CA TYR A 34 -18.29 11.41 2.77
C TYR A 34 -18.95 11.71 1.42
N ASN A 35 -18.26 11.44 0.30
CA ASN A 35 -18.81 11.69 -1.03
C ASN A 35 -20.04 10.83 -1.32
N ALA A 36 -20.04 9.56 -0.86
CA ALA A 36 -21.19 8.68 -1.01
C ALA A 36 -22.40 9.21 -0.24
N ALA A 37 -22.22 9.60 1.03
CA ALA A 37 -23.28 10.19 1.85
C ALA A 37 -23.82 11.49 1.22
N ALA A 38 -22.93 12.36 0.76
CA ALA A 38 -23.31 13.60 0.09
C ALA A 38 -24.06 13.35 -1.23
N TRP A 39 -23.66 12.35 -2.01
CA TRP A 39 -24.33 11.97 -3.24
C TRP A 39 -25.75 11.45 -2.99
N LEU A 40 -25.95 10.63 -1.95
CA LEU A 40 -27.27 10.11 -1.61
C LEU A 40 -28.29 11.23 -1.31
N VAL A 41 -27.83 12.37 -0.79
CA VAL A 41 -28.64 13.54 -0.48
C VAL A 41 -28.79 14.48 -1.69
N ARG A 42 -27.68 14.90 -2.31
CA ARG A 42 -27.67 15.95 -3.35
C ARG A 42 -27.84 15.43 -4.77
N ARG A 43 -27.55 14.15 -5.01
CA ARG A 43 -27.57 13.49 -6.33
C ARG A 43 -26.72 14.16 -7.41
N GLU A 44 -25.70 14.92 -7.01
CA GLU A 44 -24.79 15.57 -7.94
C GLU A 44 -23.84 14.56 -8.61
N PRO A 45 -23.63 14.63 -9.94
CA PRO A 45 -22.88 13.62 -10.68
C PRO A 45 -21.41 13.55 -10.28
N HIS A 46 -20.78 14.68 -9.95
CA HIS A 46 -19.38 14.70 -9.54
C HIS A 46 -19.15 13.94 -8.22
N LEU A 47 -20.13 13.91 -7.31
CA LEU A 47 -20.03 13.14 -6.07
C LEU A 47 -20.10 11.64 -6.35
N ALA A 48 -20.95 11.21 -7.29
CA ALA A 48 -21.02 9.81 -7.73
C ALA A 48 -19.68 9.36 -8.32
N VAL A 49 -19.09 10.18 -9.19
CA VAL A 49 -17.77 9.92 -9.78
C VAL A 49 -16.71 9.81 -8.68
N ASN A 50 -16.67 10.76 -7.74
CA ASN A 50 -15.75 10.70 -6.61
C ASN A 50 -15.94 9.42 -5.79
N THR A 51 -17.17 9.03 -5.48
CA THR A 51 -17.47 7.78 -4.75
C THR A 51 -16.91 6.56 -5.47
N VAL A 52 -17.11 6.45 -6.79
CA VAL A 52 -16.58 5.32 -7.58
C VAL A 52 -15.05 5.33 -7.58
N LEU A 53 -14.42 6.49 -7.77
CA LEU A 53 -12.95 6.60 -7.76
C LEU A 53 -12.35 6.24 -6.40
N TYR A 54 -12.92 6.76 -5.31
CA TYR A 54 -12.47 6.40 -3.96
C TYR A 54 -12.72 4.92 -3.66
N ALA A 55 -13.83 4.33 -4.12
CA ALA A 55 -14.06 2.89 -3.97
C ALA A 55 -13.01 2.03 -4.69
N MET A 56 -12.63 2.42 -5.92
CA MET A 56 -11.55 1.75 -6.65
C MET A 56 -10.21 1.90 -5.93
N LEU A 57 -9.92 3.10 -5.41
CA LEU A 57 -8.70 3.36 -4.65
C LEU A 57 -8.64 2.52 -3.36
N ILE A 58 -9.74 2.43 -2.61
CA ILE A 58 -9.86 1.57 -1.42
C ILE A 58 -9.53 0.11 -1.76
N ALA A 59 -10.09 -0.43 -2.84
CA ALA A 59 -9.83 -1.80 -3.27
C ALA A 59 -8.36 -2.01 -3.67
N TRP A 60 -7.75 -1.02 -4.33
CA TRP A 60 -6.33 -1.05 -4.67
C TRP A 60 -5.43 -1.03 -3.43
N GLU A 61 -5.69 -0.12 -2.49
CA GLU A 61 -4.92 0.00 -1.25
C GLU A 61 -5.05 -1.26 -0.38
N GLN A 62 -6.23 -1.89 -0.32
CA GLN A 62 -6.40 -3.18 0.34
C GLN A 62 -5.47 -4.25 -0.24
N LYS A 63 -5.40 -4.35 -1.57
CA LYS A 63 -4.50 -5.27 -2.24
C LYS A 63 -3.03 -4.99 -1.89
N GLN A 64 -2.63 -3.72 -1.87
CA GLN A 64 -1.25 -3.32 -1.51
C GLN A 64 -0.93 -3.68 -0.05
N ILE A 65 -1.85 -3.40 0.88
CA ILE A 65 -1.72 -3.77 2.29
C ILE A 65 -1.55 -5.28 2.45
N SER A 66 -2.39 -6.09 1.81
CA SER A 66 -2.28 -7.56 1.84
C SER A 66 -0.94 -8.04 1.29
N HIS A 67 -0.51 -7.50 0.15
CA HIS A 67 0.78 -7.83 -0.45
C HIS A 67 1.95 -7.51 0.50
N HIS A 68 1.97 -6.34 1.13
CA HIS A 68 3.04 -5.97 2.06
C HIS A 68 3.02 -6.80 3.34
N LEU A 69 1.84 -7.15 3.87
CA LEU A 69 1.72 -8.06 5.01
C LEU A 69 2.25 -9.46 4.69
N GLU A 70 1.97 -9.98 3.49
CA GLU A 70 2.53 -11.24 3.00
C GLU A 70 4.05 -11.16 2.86
N ALA A 71 4.58 -10.07 2.27
CA ALA A 71 6.02 -9.86 2.14
C ALA A 71 6.73 -9.83 3.50
N ILE A 72 6.19 -9.10 4.48
CA ILE A 72 6.71 -9.06 5.85
C ILE A 72 6.67 -10.44 6.50
N ARG A 73 5.55 -11.18 6.34
CA ARG A 73 5.43 -12.54 6.85
C ARG A 73 6.48 -13.46 6.22
N HIS A 74 6.68 -13.42 4.91
CA HIS A 74 7.68 -14.23 4.21
C HIS A 74 9.10 -13.92 4.70
N GLN A 75 9.42 -12.65 4.96
CA GLN A 75 10.72 -12.25 5.50
C GLN A 75 10.92 -12.73 6.93
N SER A 76 9.89 -12.62 7.77
CA SER A 76 9.92 -13.12 9.16
C SER A 76 10.16 -14.64 9.20
N LEU A 77 9.53 -15.40 8.30
CA LEU A 77 9.69 -16.86 8.18
C LEU A 77 11.05 -17.28 7.61
N ALA A 78 11.70 -16.44 6.79
CA ALA A 78 13.04 -16.71 6.25
C ALA A 78 14.15 -16.67 7.32
N GLY A 79 13.88 -16.07 8.49
CA GLY A 79 14.75 -16.07 9.67
C GLY A 79 16.04 -15.24 9.52
N PRO A 80 16.69 -14.86 10.64
CA PRO A 80 17.93 -14.05 10.64
C PRO A 80 19.15 -14.75 10.02
N ASN A 81 19.07 -16.05 9.72
CA ASN A 81 20.20 -16.90 9.33
C ASN A 81 20.30 -17.15 7.82
N ALA A 82 19.58 -16.41 6.98
CA ALA A 82 19.93 -16.31 5.58
C ALA A 82 21.24 -15.50 5.46
N SER A 83 22.36 -16.14 5.83
CA SER A 83 23.71 -15.63 5.57
C SER A 83 23.76 -15.15 4.12
N PRO A 84 24.27 -13.95 3.85
CA PRO A 84 24.62 -13.60 2.49
C PRO A 84 25.65 -14.63 2.06
N ARG A 85 25.32 -15.46 1.05
CA ARG A 85 26.36 -16.17 0.32
C ARG A 85 27.20 -15.10 -0.33
N THR A 86 28.22 -14.66 0.40
CA THR A 86 29.36 -13.94 -0.12
C THR A 86 29.92 -14.84 -1.20
N SER A 87 29.51 -14.58 -2.45
CA SER A 87 30.12 -15.14 -3.64
C SER A 87 31.53 -14.53 -3.75
N LEU A 88 32.44 -14.98 -2.89
CA LEU A 88 33.86 -14.96 -3.20
C LEU A 88 34.12 -16.19 -4.08
N ALA A 89 34.01 -16.00 -5.39
CA ALA A 89 34.72 -16.83 -6.34
C ALA A 89 35.99 -16.05 -6.69
N ALA A 90 37.10 -16.50 -6.11
CA ALA A 90 38.45 -16.23 -6.58
C ALA A 90 38.80 -17.19 -7.72
#